data_AF-A0A5B7UEF8-F1
#
_entry.id   AF-A0A5B7UEF8-F1
#
_cell.length_a   1.000
_cell.length_b   1.000
_cell.length_c   1.000
_cell.angle_alpha   90.00
_cell.angle_beta   90.00
_cell.angle_gamma   90.00
#
_symmetry.space_group_name_H-M   'P 1'
#
loop_
_entity.id
_entity.type
_entity.pdbx_description
1 polymer ?
#
loop_
_entity_poly.entity_id
_entity_poly.type
_entity_poly.pdbx_seq_one_letter_code
_entity_poly.pdbx_strand_id
1 'polypeptide(L)'
;MKNKKKSTEKRVEKYDELLFDFESQLEELQDLRKKLKKIQKQADELTHYMYSEDWMKDFDKYEGKEDFHVLGEDYLYNALIDFENEKVKILKQICKHL
;
A
#
# COMPACT_ATOMS: atom_id res chain seq x y z
N MET A 1 -46.17 -18.73 16.25
CA MET A 1 -44.94 -19.45 15.81
C MET A 1 -44.43 -19.04 14.42
N LYS A 2 -45.29 -18.86 13.39
CA LYS A 2 -44.86 -18.46 12.02
C LYS A 2 -44.04 -17.15 11.94
N ASN A 3 -44.39 -16.10 12.71
CA ASN A 3 -43.67 -14.82 12.69
C ASN A 3 -42.24 -14.87 13.26
N LYS A 4 -41.98 -15.77 14.22
CA LYS A 4 -40.66 -15.93 14.86
C LYS A 4 -39.67 -16.65 13.93
N LYS A 5 -40.16 -17.59 13.10
CA LYS A 5 -39.40 -18.25 12.04
C LYS A 5 -38.96 -17.24 10.96
N LYS A 6 -39.89 -16.41 10.48
CA LYS A 6 -39.62 -15.38 9.46
C LYS A 6 -38.64 -14.28 9.92
N SER A 7 -38.64 -13.95 11.22
CA SER A 7 -37.66 -13.01 11.80
C SER A 7 -36.27 -13.63 11.98
N THR A 8 -36.19 -14.95 12.12
CA THR A 8 -34.92 -15.67 12.26
C THR A 8 -34.25 -15.80 10.90
N GLU A 9 -35.01 -16.15 9.88
CA GLU A 9 -34.57 -16.27 8.47
C GLU A 9 -33.98 -14.94 7.97
N LYS A 10 -34.69 -13.81 8.11
CA LYS A 10 -34.17 -12.48 7.76
C LYS A 10 -32.87 -12.10 8.48
N ARG A 11 -32.71 -12.55 9.72
CA ARG A 11 -31.48 -12.28 10.49
C ARG A 11 -30.33 -13.12 9.94
N VAL A 12 -30.58 -14.37 9.56
CA VAL A 12 -29.58 -15.24 8.95
C VAL A 12 -29.16 -14.69 7.59
N GLU A 13 -30.10 -14.33 6.72
CA GLU A 13 -29.82 -13.71 5.40
C GLU A 13 -28.91 -12.49 5.52
N LYS A 14 -29.23 -11.56 6.44
CA LYS A 14 -28.39 -10.38 6.68
C LYS A 14 -26.95 -10.74 7.05
N TYR A 15 -26.75 -11.75 7.90
CA TYR A 15 -25.41 -12.13 8.34
C TYR A 15 -24.67 -12.96 7.27
N ASP A 16 -25.40 -13.67 6.42
CA ASP A 16 -24.84 -14.38 5.27
C ASP A 16 -24.29 -13.39 4.24
N GLU A 17 -25.07 -12.35 3.90
CA GLU A 17 -24.61 -11.24 3.05
C GLU A 17 -23.39 -10.53 3.67
N LEU A 18 -23.43 -10.24 4.97
CA LEU A 18 -22.31 -9.60 5.67
C LEU A 18 -21.04 -10.48 5.64
N LEU A 19 -21.19 -11.80 5.82
CA LEU A 19 -20.06 -12.73 5.78
C LEU A 19 -19.44 -12.78 4.39
N PHE A 20 -20.27 -12.86 3.35
CA PHE A 20 -19.81 -12.87 1.97
C PHE A 20 -19.02 -11.60 1.62
N ASP A 21 -19.55 -10.43 1.97
CA ASP A 21 -18.86 -9.15 1.75
C ASP A 21 -17.55 -9.07 2.54
N PHE A 22 -17.56 -9.55 3.79
CA PHE A 22 -16.38 -9.56 4.65
C PHE A 22 -15.26 -10.45 4.09
N GLU A 23 -15.60 -11.64 3.58
CA GLU A 23 -14.61 -12.56 2.98
C GLU A 23 -13.95 -11.94 1.75
N SER A 24 -14.74 -11.30 0.87
CA SER A 24 -14.21 -10.58 -0.30
C SER A 24 -13.24 -9.47 0.11
N GLN A 25 -13.61 -8.65 1.11
CA GLN A 25 -12.75 -7.56 1.60
C GLN A 25 -11.47 -8.09 2.25
N LEU A 26 -11.53 -9.25 2.92
CA LEU A 26 -10.36 -9.89 3.51
C LEU A 26 -9.38 -10.34 2.43
N GLU A 27 -9.85 -10.90 1.31
CA GLU A 27 -8.99 -11.27 0.18
C GLU A 27 -8.30 -10.04 -0.42
N GLU A 28 -9.03 -8.95 -0.62
CA GLU A 28 -8.45 -7.69 -1.11
C GLU A 28 -7.35 -7.16 -0.17
N LEU A 29 -7.58 -7.20 1.15
CA LEU A 29 -6.57 -6.81 2.14
C LEU A 29 -5.32 -7.69 2.09
N GLN A 30 -5.47 -9.00 1.86
CA GLN A 30 -4.34 -9.91 1.72
C GLN A 30 -3.49 -9.59 0.48
N ASP A 31 -4.12 -9.18 -0.61
CA ASP A 31 -3.42 -8.77 -1.83
C ASP A 31 -2.77 -7.39 -1.70
N LEU A 32 -3.43 -6.44 -1.06
CA LEU A 32 -2.82 -5.16 -0.69
C LEU A 32 -1.57 -5.37 0.17
N ARG A 33 -1.61 -6.31 1.13
CA ARG A 33 -0.43 -6.68 1.93
C ARG A 33 0.71 -7.21 1.07
N LYS A 34 0.45 -8.01 0.04
CA LYS A 34 1.49 -8.49 -0.90
C LYS A 34 2.06 -7.32 -1.70
N LYS A 35 1.22 -6.40 -2.19
CA LYS A 35 1.64 -5.19 -2.90
C LYS A 35 2.50 -4.29 -2.03
N LEU A 36 2.12 -4.08 -0.76
CA LEU A 36 2.91 -3.32 0.24
C LEU A 36 4.31 -3.91 0.45
N LYS A 37 4.43 -5.24 0.53
CA LYS A 37 5.75 -5.89 0.61
C LYS A 37 6.59 -5.68 -0.64
N LYS A 38 5.97 -5.68 -1.82
CA LYS A 38 6.68 -5.46 -3.09
C LYS A 38 7.19 -4.03 -3.20
N ILE A 39 6.34 -3.05 -2.93
CA ILE A 39 6.73 -1.63 -2.99
C ILE A 39 7.77 -1.28 -1.94
N GLN A 40 7.74 -1.88 -0.73
CA GLN A 40 8.80 -1.68 0.26
C GLN A 40 10.16 -2.13 -0.28
N LYS A 41 10.25 -3.30 -0.92
CA LYS A 41 11.51 -3.76 -1.53
C LYS A 41 12.02 -2.80 -2.60
N GLN A 42 11.12 -2.29 -3.43
CA GLN A 42 11.47 -1.29 -4.46
C GLN A 42 11.97 0.00 -3.82
N ALA A 43 11.31 0.47 -2.76
CA ALA A 43 11.75 1.64 -2.00
C ALA A 43 13.13 1.41 -1.36
N ASP A 44 13.41 0.22 -0.82
CA ASP A 44 14.72 -0.13 -0.25
C ASP A 44 15.82 -0.08 -1.33
N GLU A 45 15.57 -0.68 -2.50
CA GLU A 45 16.50 -0.65 -3.64
C GLU A 45 16.75 0.78 -4.15
N LEU A 46 15.69 1.57 -4.29
CA LEU A 46 15.77 2.98 -4.72
C LEU A 46 16.50 3.85 -3.70
N THR A 47 16.26 3.62 -2.40
CA THR A 47 16.95 4.32 -1.32
C THR A 47 18.44 3.97 -1.34
N HIS A 48 18.78 2.69 -1.54
CA HIS A 48 20.17 2.26 -1.66
C HIS A 48 20.85 2.92 -2.85
N TYR A 49 20.19 2.97 -4.01
CA TYR A 49 20.70 3.65 -5.19
C TYR A 49 20.91 5.15 -4.95
N MET A 50 19.91 5.86 -4.40
CA MET A 50 19.99 7.30 -4.12
C MET A 50 21.21 7.68 -3.27
N TYR A 51 21.60 6.83 -2.31
CA TYR A 51 22.76 7.06 -1.44
C TYR A 51 24.07 6.42 -1.93
N SER A 52 24.07 5.81 -3.11
CA SER A 52 25.25 5.16 -3.68
C SER A 52 26.15 6.16 -4.43
N GLU A 53 27.43 5.83 -4.57
CA GLU A 53 28.32 6.56 -5.47
C GLU A 53 27.88 6.46 -6.94
N ASP A 54 27.17 5.39 -7.30
CA ASP A 54 26.71 5.16 -8.67
C ASP A 54 25.67 6.20 -9.08
N TRP A 55 24.74 6.54 -8.19
CA TRP A 55 23.77 7.62 -8.46
C TRP A 55 24.47 8.96 -8.69
N MET A 56 25.49 9.30 -7.89
CA MET A 56 26.26 10.54 -8.08
C MET A 56 26.98 10.56 -9.43
N LYS A 57 27.63 9.44 -9.80
CA LYS A 57 28.32 9.29 -11.09
C LYS A 57 27.35 9.37 -12.26
N ASP A 58 26.17 8.75 -12.14
CA ASP A 58 25.15 8.75 -13.18
C ASP A 58 24.48 10.13 -13.30
N PHE A 59 24.25 10.82 -12.19
CA PHE A 59 23.76 12.20 -12.17
C PHE A 59 24.71 13.12 -12.95
N ASP A 60 26.01 13.12 -12.62
CA ASP A 60 27.02 13.94 -13.32
C ASP A 60 27.13 13.57 -14.80
N LYS A 61 27.08 12.28 -15.12
CA LYS A 61 27.23 11.77 -16.50
C LYS A 61 26.04 12.12 -17.39
N TYR A 62 24.84 12.17 -16.81
CA TYR A 62 23.59 12.41 -17.54
C TYR A 62 22.96 13.76 -17.19
N GLU A 63 23.73 14.69 -16.63
CA GLU A 63 23.30 16.04 -16.32
C GLU A 63 22.65 16.69 -17.57
N GLY A 64 21.43 17.22 -17.41
CA GLY A 64 20.64 17.81 -18.50
C GLY A 64 19.88 16.82 -19.39
N LYS A 65 19.95 15.50 -19.14
CA LYS A 65 19.05 14.52 -19.78
C LYS A 65 17.80 14.29 -18.93
N GLU A 66 16.70 14.90 -19.35
CA GLU A 66 15.41 14.83 -18.65
C GLU A 66 14.72 13.46 -18.71
N ASP A 67 15.22 12.52 -19.51
CA ASP A 67 14.60 11.19 -19.72
C ASP A 67 14.66 10.28 -18.47
N PHE A 68 15.54 10.58 -17.50
CA PHE A 68 15.76 9.73 -16.31
C PHE A 68 15.24 10.39 -15.03
N HIS A 69 13.97 10.16 -14.70
CA HIS A 69 13.34 10.73 -13.49
C HIS A 69 14.07 10.38 -12.17
N VAL A 70 14.78 9.25 -12.12
CA VAL A 70 15.55 8.83 -10.94
C VAL A 70 16.75 9.75 -10.65
N LEU A 71 17.22 10.47 -11.66
CA LEU A 71 18.30 11.45 -11.56
C LEU A 71 17.76 12.87 -11.35
N GLY A 72 16.44 13.06 -11.25
CA GLY A 72 15.87 14.32 -10.81
C GLY A 72 16.10 14.50 -9.32
N GLU A 73 16.78 15.58 -8.92
CA GLU A 73 17.19 15.88 -7.53
C GLU A 73 16.05 15.69 -6.53
N ASP A 74 14.84 16.16 -6.88
CA ASP A 74 13.68 16.09 -6.00
C ASP A 74 12.75 14.88 -6.27
N TYR A 75 12.76 14.31 -7.48
CA TYR A 75 11.76 13.30 -7.86
C TYR A 75 11.88 12.01 -7.06
N LEU A 76 13.11 11.49 -6.95
CA LEU A 76 13.38 10.25 -6.23
C LEU A 76 13.12 10.42 -4.73
N TYR A 77 13.60 11.53 -4.16
CA TYR A 77 13.42 11.85 -2.75
C TYR A 77 11.94 12.02 -2.40
N ASN A 78 11.18 12.81 -3.18
CA ASN A 78 9.76 13.04 -2.93
C ASN A 78 8.95 11.74 -2.98
N ALA A 79 9.23 10.86 -3.96
CA ALA A 79 8.54 9.58 -4.06
C ALA A 79 8.79 8.68 -2.83
N LEU A 80 10.02 8.66 -2.30
CA LEU A 80 10.36 7.90 -1.10
C LEU A 80 9.70 8.50 0.15
N ILE A 81 9.69 9.82 0.30
CA ILE A 81 9.03 10.50 1.43
C ILE A 81 7.51 10.30 1.40
N ASP A 82 6.87 10.41 0.24
CA ASP A 82 5.43 10.14 0.10
C ASP A 82 5.09 8.70 0.49
N PHE A 83 5.94 7.74 0.09
CA PHE A 83 5.78 6.36 0.50
C PHE A 83 5.88 6.19 2.04
N GLU A 84 6.88 6.80 2.68
CA GLU A 84 7.03 6.76 4.14
C GLU A 84 5.82 7.39 4.86
N ASN A 85 5.33 8.53 4.37
CA ASN A 85 4.15 9.19 4.92
C ASN A 85 2.91 8.28 4.83
N GLU A 86 2.74 7.56 3.73
CA GLU A 86 1.62 6.64 3.57
C GLU A 86 1.74 5.43 4.51
N LYS A 87 2.94 4.88 4.73
CA LYS A 87 3.14 3.82 5.73
C LYS A 87 2.74 4.27 7.12
N VAL A 88 3.08 5.51 7.51
CA VAL A 88 2.67 6.07 8.81
C VAL A 88 1.15 6.15 8.93
N LYS A 89 0.43 6.55 7.87
CA LYS A 89 -1.04 6.58 7.87
C LYS A 89 -1.63 5.18 8.05
N ILE A 90 -1.10 4.19 7.34
CA ILE A 90 -1.53 2.78 7.44
C ILE A 90 -1.31 2.25 8.87
N LEU A 91 -0.13 2.47 9.45
CA LEU A 91 0.17 2.06 10.83
C LEU A 91 -0.78 2.72 11.83
N LYS A 92 -1.08 4.01 11.68
CA LYS A 92 -2.05 4.72 12.53
C LYS A 92 -3.45 4.14 12.42
N GLN A 93 -3.88 3.71 11.23
CA GLN A 93 -5.17 3.03 11.06
C GLN A 93 -5.17 1.68 11.79
N ILE A 94 -4.14 0.87 11.60
CA ILE A 94 -4.02 -0.45 12.25
C ILE A 94 -4.02 -0.31 13.78
N CYS A 95 -3.17 0.55 14.35
CA CYS A 95 -3.06 0.72 15.81
C CYS A 95 -4.32 1.31 16.46
N LYS A 96 -5.20 2.01 15.72
CA LYS A 96 -6.48 2.49 16.25
C LYS A 96 -7.54 1.39 16.36
N HIS A 97 -7.32 0.27 15.69
CA HIS A 97 -8.27 -0.84 15.59
C HIS A 97 -7.74 -2.14 16.24
N LEU A 98 -6.54 -2.11 16.83
CA LEU A 98 -5.96 -3.15 17.69
C LEU A 98 -6.10 -2.75 19.16
#